data_AF-A0A0Q6YDB1-F1
#
_entry.id   AF-A0A0Q6YDB1-F1
#
_cell.length_a   1.000
_cell.length_b   1.000
_cell.length_c   1.000
_cell.angle_alpha   90.00
_cell.angle_beta   90.00
_cell.angle_gamma   90.00
#
_symmetry.space_group_name_H-M   'P 1'
#
loop_
_entity.id
_entity.type
_entity.pdbx_description
1 polymer ?
#
loop_
_entity_poly.entity_id
_entity_poly.type
_entity_poly.pdbx_seq_one_letter_code
_entity_poly.pdbx_strand_id
1 'polypeptide(L)'
;MHAHESEVALLRLDIALLKAKAAEKGDITHDEIARRAEIDRSVVTRLFLGKVPSLVNITALAWAYDIPLDELVPRDESRVEAPA
;
A
#
# COMPACT_ATOMS: atom_id res chain seq x y z
N MET A 1 -15.72 27.92 17.50
CA MET A 1 -15.44 26.53 17.91
C MET A 1 -14.59 25.93 16.80
N HIS A 2 -13.26 25.89 16.97
CA HIS A 2 -12.35 25.40 15.94
C HIS A 2 -11.88 23.97 16.26
N ALA A 3 -11.84 23.18 15.19
CA ALA A 3 -10.84 22.16 14.88
C ALA A 3 -10.85 20.86 15.67
N HIS A 4 -11.37 19.81 15.04
CA HIS A 4 -10.51 18.77 14.48
C HIS A 4 -11.33 17.98 13.46
N GLU A 5 -11.38 18.49 12.22
CA GLU A 5 -11.52 17.57 11.10
C GLU A 5 -10.19 16.81 11.06
N SER A 6 -10.17 15.63 11.68
CA SER A 6 -9.08 14.68 11.50
C SER A 6 -9.06 14.33 10.02
N GLU A 7 -8.30 15.11 9.26
CA GLU A 7 -7.91 14.80 7.90
C GLU A 7 -7.15 13.48 8.00
N VAL A 8 -7.88 12.38 7.79
CA VAL A 8 -7.32 11.04 7.82
C VAL A 8 -6.26 11.04 6.74
N ALA A 9 -4.99 11.09 7.14
CA ALA A 9 -3.85 10.93 6.26
C ALA A 9 -4.11 9.67 5.45
N LEU A 10 -4.54 9.85 4.20
CA LEU A 10 -4.82 8.76 3.28
C LEU A 10 -3.46 8.15 2.96
N LEU A 11 -3.10 7.09 3.68
CA LEU A 11 -1.94 6.26 3.38
C LEU A 11 -2.03 5.91 1.89
N ARG A 12 -1.18 6.55 1.07
CA ARG A 12 -1.08 6.25 -0.35
C ARG A 12 -0.14 5.07 -0.48
N LEU A 13 -0.65 3.97 -1.02
CA LEU A 13 0.17 2.81 -1.35
C LEU A 13 0.78 3.02 -2.73
N ASP A 14 2.07 2.75 -2.89
CA ASP A 14 2.70 2.73 -4.21
C ASP A 14 2.33 1.45 -4.98
N ILE A 15 1.20 1.54 -5.69
CA ILE A 15 0.69 0.44 -6.52
C ILE A 15 1.65 0.12 -7.68
N ALA A 16 2.40 1.11 -8.18
CA ALA A 16 3.30 0.89 -9.30
C ALA A 16 4.51 0.07 -8.86
N LEU A 17 5.09 0.39 -7.70
CA LEU A 17 6.14 -0.40 -7.06
C LEU A 17 5.69 -1.84 -6.81
N LEU A 18 4.51 -2.02 -6.20
CA LEU A 18 3.95 -3.35 -5.95
C LEU A 18 3.79 -4.16 -7.25
N LYS A 19 3.27 -3.54 -8.32
CA LYS A 19 3.14 -4.19 -9.64
C LYS A 19 4.48 -4.58 -10.23
N ALA A 20 5.48 -3.72 -10.14
CA ALA A 20 6.81 -4.00 -10.65
C ALA A 20 7.44 -5.20 -9.92
N LYS A 21 7.36 -5.21 -8.58
CA LYS A 21 7.86 -6.31 -7.76
C LYS A 21 7.09 -7.61 -7.95
N ALA A 22 5.78 -7.53 -8.14
CA ALA A 22 4.97 -8.69 -8.51
C ALA A 22 5.42 -9.29 -9.84
N ALA A 23 5.63 -8.45 -10.86
CA ALA A 23 6.11 -8.90 -12.18
C ALA A 23 7.52 -9.52 -12.11
N GLU A 24 8.44 -8.97 -11.30
CA GLU A 24 9.77 -9.56 -11.06
C GLU A 24 9.69 -10.98 -10.48
N LYS A 25 8.65 -11.28 -9.69
CA LYS A 25 8.40 -12.61 -9.10
C LYS A 25 7.53 -13.51 -9.98
N GLY A 26 7.08 -13.03 -11.14
CA GLY A 26 6.23 -13.76 -12.07
C GLY A 26 4.73 -13.72 -11.75
N ASP A 27 4.29 -12.89 -10.81
CA ASP A 27 2.88 -12.75 -10.45
C ASP A 27 2.25 -11.62 -11.28
N ILE A 28 1.29 -11.97 -12.14
CA ILE A 28 0.67 -11.04 -13.10
C ILE A 28 -0.78 -10.77 -12.74
N THR A 29 -1.43 -11.74 -12.09
CA THR A 29 -2.84 -11.69 -11.73
C THR A 29 -3.03 -11.31 -10.26
N HIS A 30 -4.20 -10.75 -9.93
CA HIS A 30 -4.56 -10.47 -8.53
C HIS A 30 -4.59 -11.73 -7.66
N ASP A 31 -4.87 -12.90 -8.25
CA ASP A 31 -4.91 -14.17 -7.52
C ASP A 31 -3.52 -14.65 -7.12
N GLU A 32 -2.55 -14.55 -8.03
CA GLU A 32 -1.14 -14.86 -7.74
C GLU A 32 -0.58 -13.95 -6.66
N ILE A 33 -0.87 -12.64 -6.75
CA ILE A 33 -0.46 -11.66 -5.76
C ILE A 33 -1.07 -11.97 -4.39
N ALA A 34 -2.37 -12.26 -4.35
CA ALA A 34 -3.06 -12.60 -3.12
C ALA A 34 -2.52 -13.90 -2.49
N ARG A 35 -2.25 -14.91 -3.33
CA ARG A 35 -1.72 -16.20 -2.90
C ARG A 35 -0.31 -16.06 -2.33
N ARG A 36 0.58 -15.30 -2.96
CA ARG A 36 1.95 -15.09 -2.44
C ARG A 36 1.93 -14.34 -1.11
N ALA A 37 1.05 -13.35 -0.98
CA ALA A 37 0.90 -12.59 0.26
C ALA A 37 0.01 -13.26 1.30
N GLU A 38 -0.51 -14.46 1.02
CA GLU A 38 -1.43 -15.20 1.92
C GLU A 38 -2.63 -14.35 2.40
N ILE A 39 -3.16 -13.51 1.51
CA ILE A 39 -4.34 -12.66 1.76
C ILE A 39 -5.49 -13.01 0.82
N ASP A 40 -6.68 -12.51 1.15
CA ASP A 40 -7.85 -12.69 0.29
C ASP A 40 -7.75 -11.90 -1.02
N ARG A 41 -8.11 -12.52 -2.15
CA ARG A 41 -8.08 -11.91 -3.50
C ARG A 41 -8.90 -10.61 -3.58
N SER A 42 -9.98 -10.48 -2.82
CA SER A 42 -10.78 -9.25 -2.79
C SER A 42 -10.02 -8.07 -2.22
N VAL A 43 -9.00 -8.30 -1.37
CA VAL A 43 -8.13 -7.25 -0.84
C VAL A 43 -7.29 -6.67 -1.97
N VAL A 44 -6.62 -7.52 -2.75
CA VAL A 44 -5.81 -7.09 -3.91
C VAL A 44 -6.68 -6.39 -4.95
N THR A 45 -7.86 -6.93 -5.24
CA THR A 45 -8.78 -6.31 -6.19
C THR A 45 -9.21 -4.92 -5.73
N ARG A 46 -9.59 -4.75 -4.46
CA ARG A 46 -9.97 -3.45 -3.89
C ARG A 46 -8.80 -2.48 -3.85
N LEU A 47 -7.61 -2.97 -3.54
CA LEU A 47 -6.37 -2.20 -3.54
C LEU A 47 -6.11 -1.56 -4.91
N PHE A 48 -6.21 -2.34 -5.99
CA PHE A 48 -6.00 -1.86 -7.35
C PHE A 48 -7.11 -0.93 -7.84
N LEU A 49 -8.27 -0.93 -7.17
CA LEU A 49 -9.35 0.04 -7.35
C LEU A 49 -9.17 1.30 -6.46
N GLY A 50 -8.02 1.46 -5.81
CA GLY A 50 -7.68 2.62 -5.00
C GLY A 50 -8.23 2.60 -3.57
N LYS A 51 -8.65 1.44 -3.04
CA LYS A 51 -9.02 1.30 -1.64
C LYS A 51 -7.81 0.97 -0.78
N VAL A 52 -7.66 1.68 0.33
CA VAL A 52 -6.56 1.44 1.28
C VAL A 52 -6.84 0.13 2.05
N PRO A 53 -5.94 -0.86 2.02
CA PRO A 53 -6.06 -2.07 2.82
C PRO A 53 -5.81 -1.78 4.31
N SER A 54 -6.11 -2.75 5.18
CA SER A 54 -5.62 -2.71 6.56
C SER A 54 -4.10 -2.79 6.62
N LEU A 55 -3.50 -2.29 7.70
CA LEU A 55 -2.05 -2.38 7.94
C LEU A 55 -1.53 -3.83 7.84
N VAL A 56 -2.29 -4.80 8.38
CA VAL A 56 -1.94 -6.22 8.31
C VAL A 56 -1.75 -6.68 6.85
N ASN A 57 -2.67 -6.30 5.95
CA ASN A 57 -2.59 -6.68 4.54
C ASN A 57 -1.46 -5.95 3.82
N ILE A 58 -1.17 -4.70 4.20
CA ILE A 58 -0.04 -3.94 3.67
C ILE A 58 1.28 -4.62 4.06
N THR A 59 1.45 -4.99 5.33
CA THR A 59 2.63 -5.71 5.82
C THR A 59 2.80 -7.06 5.14
N ALA A 60 1.71 -7.81 4.92
CA ALA A 60 1.76 -9.07 4.19
C ALA A 60 2.26 -8.89 2.76
N LEU A 61 1.77 -7.88 2.03
CA LEU A 61 2.23 -7.55 0.68
C LEU A 61 3.71 -7.11 0.67
N ALA A 62 4.11 -6.27 1.63
CA ALA A 62 5.49 -5.82 1.76
C ALA A 62 6.46 -7.00 1.94
N TRP A 63 6.14 -7.92 2.86
CA TRP A 63 6.97 -9.11 3.10
C TRP A 63 6.98 -10.09 1.93
N ALA A 64 5.84 -10.31 1.29
CA ALA A 64 5.72 -11.23 0.15
C ALA A 64 6.61 -10.84 -1.04
N TYR A 65 6.88 -9.55 -1.20
CA TYR A 65 7.65 -8.98 -2.30
C TYR A 65 8.99 -8.37 -1.88
N ASP A 66 9.39 -8.54 -0.62
CA ASP A 66 10.62 -7.99 -0.06
C ASP A 66 10.73 -6.46 -0.28
N ILE A 67 9.62 -5.76 -0.04
CA ILE A 67 9.50 -4.30 -0.16
C ILE A 67 9.56 -3.69 1.23
N PRO A 68 10.45 -2.71 1.48
CA PRO A 68 10.40 -1.91 2.70
C PRO A 68 9.04 -1.20 2.86
N LEU A 69 8.47 -1.21 4.06
CA LEU A 69 7.14 -0.65 4.31
C LEU A 69 7.06 0.85 4.01
N ASP A 70 8.15 1.59 4.21
CA ASP A 70 8.29 3.01 3.92
C ASP A 70 8.42 3.31 2.41
N GLU A 71 8.87 2.36 1.61
CA GLU A 71 8.81 2.44 0.15
C GLU A 71 7.42 2.11 -0.38
N LEU A 72 6.76 1.09 0.20
CA LEU A 72 5.41 0.70 -0.21
C LEU A 72 4.36 1.73 0.20
N VAL A 73 4.57 2.40 1.33
CA VAL A 73 3.71 3.46 1.84
C VAL A 73 4.57 4.72 2.01
N PRO A 74 4.86 5.43 0.91
CA PRO A 74 5.69 6.62 0.96
C PRO A 74 5.09 7.64 1.92
N ARG A 75 5.98 8.29 2.69
CA ARG A 75 5.59 9.44 3.52
C ARG A 75 5.04 10.52 2.58
N ASP A 76 3.91 11.09 2.94
CA ASP A 76 3.40 12.27 2.24
C ASP A 76 4.33 13.45 2.53
N GLU A 77 5.25 13.73 1.60
CA GLU A 77 6.23 14.82 1.72
C GLU A 77 5.56 16.20 1.75
N SER A 78 4.28 16.30 1.36
CA SER A 78 3.48 17.54 1.43
C SER A 78 3.27 18.05 2.87
N ARG A 79 3.59 17.24 3.89
CA ARG A 79 3.49 17.62 5.31
C ARG A 79 4.81 18.08 5.93
N VAL A 80 5.93 18.02 5.21
CA VAL A 80 7.25 18.44 5.71
C VAL A 80 7.61 19.84 5.20
N GLU A 81 6.65 20.76 5.18
CA GLU A 81 6.95 22.19 5.24
C GLU A 81 6.52 22.73 6.60
N ALA A 82 7.42 22.63 7.56
CA ALA A 82 7.47 23.56 8.68
C ALA A 82 8.94 23.89 8.99
N PRO A 83 9.54 24.84 8.25
CA PRO A 83 10.67 25.58 8.78
C PRO A 83 10.15 26.72 9.67
N ALA A 84 10.56 26.74 10.92
CA ALA A 84 10.64 27.94 11.74
C ALA A 84 12.08 28.08 12.24
#